data_AF-A0A958VSM2-F1
#
_entry.id   AF-A0A958VSM2-F1
#
_cell.length_a   1.000
_cell.length_b   1.000
_cell.length_c   1.000
_cell.angle_alpha   90.00
_cell.angle_beta   90.00
_cell.angle_gamma   90.00
#
_symmetry.space_group_name_H-M   'P 1'
#
loop_
_entity.id
_entity.type
_entity.pdbx_description
1 polymer ?
#
loop_
_entity_poly.entity_id
_entity_poly.type
_entity_poly.pdbx_seq_one_letter_code
_entity_poly.pdbx_strand_id
1 'polypeptide(L)'
;MIAAIVAGQPLSVSEVDARERMLRASALDSALPRPGTSEGRQLRRWLTQVLVTEKVVAIAASSLGLGAEGAPAESELLPDLTARLEIGSIAAGVLIDPLARAVYAYVTSGVDVEPAAVAD
;
A
#
# COMPACT_ATOMS: atom_id res chain seq x y z
N MET A 1 7.81 -21.39 -0.79
CA MET A 1 6.39 -21.31 -0.37
C MET A 1 5.81 -20.01 -0.92
N ILE A 2 4.55 -20.02 -1.39
CA ILE A 2 3.85 -18.86 -1.93
C ILE A 2 3.08 -18.17 -0.79
N ALA A 3 3.18 -16.84 -0.69
CA ALA A 3 2.45 -16.02 0.26
C ALA A 3 1.13 -15.49 -0.33
N ALA A 4 1.11 -15.14 -1.62
CA ALA A 4 -0.08 -14.67 -2.33
C ALA A 4 0.05 -14.89 -3.85
N ILE A 5 -1.06 -14.76 -4.58
CA ILE A 5 -1.09 -14.72 -6.05
C ILE A 5 -1.80 -13.45 -6.47
N VAL A 6 -1.17 -12.63 -7.33
CA VAL A 6 -1.71 -11.37 -7.84
C VAL A 6 -1.76 -11.45 -9.35
N ALA A 7 -2.97 -11.46 -9.93
CA ALA A 7 -3.18 -11.62 -11.39
C ALA A 7 -2.38 -12.79 -11.99
N GLY A 8 -2.38 -13.96 -11.31
CA GLY A 8 -1.63 -15.15 -11.73
C GLY A 8 -0.13 -15.12 -11.41
N GLN A 9 0.41 -14.00 -10.93
CA GLN A 9 1.83 -13.89 -10.56
C GLN A 9 2.04 -14.21 -9.07
N PRO A 10 2.89 -15.18 -8.71
CA PRO A 10 3.14 -15.53 -7.32
C PRO A 10 3.91 -14.41 -6.59
N LEU A 11 3.57 -14.18 -5.33
CA LEU A 11 4.40 -13.48 -4.34
C LEU A 11 4.91 -14.55 -3.37
N SER A 12 6.22 -14.68 -3.24
CA SER A 12 6.88 -15.69 -2.40
C SER A 12 6.94 -15.26 -0.94
N VAL A 13 6.99 -16.24 -0.02
CA VAL A 13 7.28 -15.97 1.40
C VAL A 13 8.65 -15.32 1.59
N SER A 14 9.62 -15.65 0.73
CA SER A 14 10.96 -15.03 0.76
C SER A 14 10.96 -13.55 0.45
N GLU A 15 10.04 -13.05 -0.39
CA GLU A 15 9.86 -11.61 -0.63
C GLU A 15 9.33 -10.91 0.62
N VAL A 16 8.36 -11.54 1.31
CA VAL A 16 7.85 -11.04 2.61
C VAL A 16 8.99 -11.00 3.65
N ASP A 17 9.80 -12.05 3.72
CA ASP A 17 10.94 -12.12 4.64
C ASP A 17 12.00 -11.06 4.32
N ALA A 18 12.26 -10.81 3.04
CA ALA A 18 13.20 -9.78 2.61
C ALA A 18 12.73 -8.39 3.02
N ARG A 19 11.44 -8.07 2.80
CA ARG A 19 10.87 -6.80 3.23
C ARG A 19 10.88 -6.64 4.75
N GLU A 20 10.56 -7.69 5.51
CA GLU A 20 10.64 -7.62 6.97
C GLU A 20 12.09 -7.38 7.45
N ARG A 21 13.08 -8.05 6.85
CA ARG A 21 14.50 -7.82 7.16
C ARG A 21 14.93 -6.39 6.88
N MET A 22 14.48 -5.80 5.76
CA MET A 22 14.77 -4.39 5.45
C MET A 22 14.16 -3.45 6.49
N LEU A 23 12.92 -3.72 6.92
CA LEU A 23 12.26 -2.90 7.95
C LEU A 23 12.97 -2.99 9.29
N ARG A 24 13.42 -4.19 9.69
CA ARG A 24 14.22 -4.43 10.90
C ARG A 24 15.64 -3.90 10.82
N ALA A 25 16.17 -3.63 9.62
CA ALA A 25 17.45 -2.96 9.44
C ALA A 25 17.34 -1.43 9.46
N SER A 26 16.14 -0.88 9.62
CA SER A 26 15.87 0.55 9.65
C SER A 26 15.82 1.10 11.08
N ALA A 27 15.74 2.43 11.20
CA ALA A 27 15.53 3.11 12.49
C ALA A 27 14.21 2.71 13.19
N LEU A 28 13.29 2.03 12.50
CA LEU A 28 12.00 1.60 13.03
C LEU A 28 12.08 0.31 13.85
N ASP A 29 13.20 -0.43 13.84
CA ASP A 29 13.27 -1.77 14.45
C ASP A 29 12.82 -1.82 15.91
N SER A 30 13.22 -0.82 16.70
CA SER A 30 12.86 -0.72 18.12
C SER A 30 11.34 -0.54 18.36
N ALA A 31 10.60 -0.07 17.36
CA ALA A 31 9.16 0.10 17.38
C ALA A 31 8.38 -1.10 16.83
N LEU A 32 9.06 -2.09 16.23
CA LEU A 32 8.40 -3.22 15.60
C LEU A 32 8.02 -4.31 16.62
N PRO A 33 6.85 -4.96 16.45
CA PRO A 33 6.54 -6.20 17.14
C PRO A 33 7.64 -7.26 17.02
N ARG A 34 7.92 -7.93 18.13
CA ARG A 34 8.94 -8.98 18.20
C ARG A 34 8.54 -10.18 17.32
N PRO A 35 9.49 -10.84 16.63
CA PRO A 35 9.23 -12.09 15.93
C PRO A 35 8.64 -13.16 16.86
N GLY A 36 7.76 -14.00 16.33
CA GLY A 36 7.15 -15.11 17.08
C GLY A 36 5.94 -14.74 17.94
N THR A 37 5.68 -13.46 18.20
CA THR A 37 4.49 -13.02 18.95
C THR A 37 3.23 -12.93 18.08
N SER A 38 2.08 -12.70 18.70
CA SER A 38 0.83 -12.49 17.96
C SER A 38 0.88 -11.23 17.09
N GLU A 39 1.46 -10.17 17.65
CA GLU A 39 1.69 -8.88 17.03
C GLU A 39 2.75 -8.99 15.92
N GLY A 40 3.79 -9.80 16.11
CA GLY A 40 4.74 -10.14 15.04
C GLY A 40 4.07 -10.83 13.85
N ARG A 41 3.11 -11.73 14.09
CA ARG A 41 2.31 -12.34 13.00
C ARG A 41 1.41 -11.31 12.32
N GLN A 42 0.85 -10.35 13.06
CA GLN A 42 0.06 -9.26 12.50
C GLN A 42 0.90 -8.35 11.61
N LEU A 43 2.12 -7.97 12.04
CA LEU A 43 3.07 -7.23 11.21
C LEU A 43 3.35 -7.97 9.90
N ARG A 44 3.61 -9.28 9.95
CA ARG A 44 3.85 -10.10 8.75
C ARG A 44 2.64 -10.17 7.82
N ARG A 45 1.42 -10.26 8.37
CA ARG A 45 0.19 -10.20 7.59
C ARG A 45 0.04 -8.85 6.90
N TRP A 46 0.27 -7.76 7.64
CA TRP A 46 0.22 -6.40 7.09
C TRP A 46 1.26 -6.21 5.98
N LEU A 47 2.52 -6.63 6.18
CA LEU A 47 3.57 -6.59 5.15
C LEU A 47 3.19 -7.37 3.89
N THR A 48 2.56 -8.54 4.05
CA THR A 48 2.06 -9.32 2.92
C THR A 48 1.01 -8.53 2.14
N GLN A 49 0.09 -7.85 2.83
CA GLN A 49 -0.93 -7.02 2.19
C GLN A 49 -0.34 -5.81 1.47
N VAL A 50 0.64 -5.13 2.07
CA VAL A 50 1.36 -4.03 1.42
C VAL A 50 2.04 -4.52 0.13
N LEU A 51 2.80 -5.62 0.18
CA LEU A 51 3.46 -6.19 -1.00
C LEU A 51 2.47 -6.64 -2.09
N VAL A 52 1.32 -7.20 -1.69
CA VAL A 52 0.24 -7.54 -2.63
C VAL A 52 -0.30 -6.28 -3.30
N THR A 53 -0.58 -5.23 -2.53
CA THR A 53 -1.12 -3.98 -3.07
C THR A 53 -0.09 -3.26 -3.96
N GLU A 54 1.19 -3.22 -3.58
CA GLU A 54 2.27 -2.73 -4.45
C GLU A 54 2.30 -3.48 -5.80
N LYS A 55 2.13 -4.81 -5.77
CA LYS A 55 2.09 -5.63 -6.99
C LYS A 55 0.84 -5.36 -7.83
N VAL A 56 -0.32 -5.15 -7.20
CA VAL A 56 -1.54 -4.71 -7.90
C VAL A 56 -1.31 -3.37 -8.58
N VAL A 57 -0.72 -2.41 -7.88
CA VAL A 57 -0.39 -1.08 -8.42
C VAL A 57 0.55 -1.20 -9.62
N ALA A 58 1.63 -1.97 -9.52
CA ALA A 58 2.59 -2.12 -10.61
C ALA A 58 1.93 -2.73 -11.87
N ILE A 59 1.06 -3.73 -11.68
CA ILE A 59 0.32 -4.36 -12.78
C ILE A 59 -0.70 -3.37 -13.37
N ALA A 60 -1.45 -2.66 -12.54
CA ALA A 60 -2.41 -1.65 -12.96
C ALA A 60 -1.72 -0.54 -13.76
N ALA A 61 -0.64 0.03 -13.24
CA ALA A 61 0.16 1.05 -13.91
C ALA A 61 0.65 0.58 -15.28
N SER A 62 1.22 -0.63 -15.36
CA SER A 62 1.65 -1.20 -16.64
C SER A 62 0.51 -1.39 -17.62
N SER A 63 -0.67 -1.82 -17.15
CA SER A 63 -1.84 -2.03 -18.02
C SER A 63 -2.47 -0.72 -18.51
N LEU A 64 -2.35 0.34 -17.73
CA LEU A 64 -2.90 1.67 -18.01
C LEU A 64 -1.88 2.61 -18.69
N GLY A 65 -0.63 2.17 -18.87
CA GLY A 65 0.44 2.99 -19.43
C GLY A 65 0.85 4.17 -18.53
N LEU A 66 0.71 4.03 -17.22
CA LEU A 66 1.00 5.08 -16.24
C LEU A 66 2.45 4.97 -15.75
N GLY A 67 3.07 6.14 -15.59
CA GLY A 67 4.34 6.32 -14.90
C GLY A 67 4.17 7.10 -13.59
N ALA A 68 5.28 7.36 -12.91
CA ALA A 68 5.30 8.18 -11.69
C ALA A 68 5.26 9.69 -12.00
N GLU A 69 5.48 10.06 -13.27
CA GLU A 69 5.53 11.43 -13.74
C GLU A 69 4.16 12.11 -13.58
N GLY A 70 4.15 13.27 -12.92
CA GLY A 70 2.91 14.01 -12.66
C GLY A 70 2.01 13.38 -11.59
N ALA A 71 2.49 12.37 -10.86
CA ALA A 71 1.77 11.87 -9.69
C ALA A 71 1.51 13.02 -8.69
N PRO A 72 0.30 13.12 -8.11
CA PRO A 72 0.03 14.11 -7.09
C PRO A 72 0.95 13.89 -5.88
N ALA A 73 1.22 14.97 -5.16
CA ALA A 73 1.93 14.91 -3.89
C ALA A 73 1.10 14.12 -2.87
N GLU A 74 1.77 13.51 -1.90
CA GLU A 74 1.09 12.77 -0.84
C GLU A 74 0.13 13.68 -0.06
N SER A 75 0.49 14.94 0.16
CA SER A 75 -0.37 15.93 0.83
C SER A 75 -1.61 16.34 0.04
N GLU A 76 -1.64 16.11 -1.28
CA GLU A 76 -2.83 16.36 -2.09
C GLU A 76 -3.86 15.24 -1.94
N LEU A 77 -3.40 14.00 -1.75
CA LEU A 77 -4.27 12.83 -1.54
C LEU A 77 -4.61 12.59 -0.07
N LEU A 78 -3.66 12.87 0.83
CA LEU A 78 -3.73 12.62 2.26
C LEU A 78 -3.44 13.91 3.04
N PRO A 79 -4.34 14.92 2.94
CA PRO A 79 -4.09 16.29 3.41
C PRO A 79 -3.98 16.40 4.93
N ASP A 80 -4.62 15.50 5.67
CA ASP A 80 -4.62 15.49 7.12
C ASP A 80 -4.58 14.07 7.70
N LEU A 81 -4.56 13.99 9.04
CA LEU A 81 -4.54 12.72 9.75
C LEU A 81 -5.84 11.94 9.55
N THR A 82 -6.99 12.61 9.40
CA THR A 82 -8.28 11.96 9.21
C THR A 82 -8.28 11.18 7.90
N ALA A 83 -7.90 11.81 6.79
CA ALA A 83 -7.78 11.16 5.49
C ALA A 83 -6.82 9.95 5.53
N ARG A 84 -5.71 10.05 6.27
CA ARG A 84 -4.74 8.94 6.46
C ARG A 84 -5.32 7.76 7.25
N LEU A 85 -6.19 8.03 8.22
CA LEU A 85 -6.84 6.99 9.01
C LEU A 85 -7.98 6.32 8.23
N GLU A 86 -8.78 7.12 7.51
CA GLU A 86 -9.94 6.66 6.74
C GLU A 86 -9.54 5.81 5.53
N ILE A 87 -8.45 6.18 4.83
CA ILE A 87 -7.95 5.37 3.70
C ILE A 87 -7.39 4.01 4.14
N GLY A 88 -7.07 3.86 5.43
CA GLY A 88 -6.52 2.65 6.03
C GLY A 88 -5.00 2.47 5.83
N SER A 89 -4.39 1.72 6.75
CA SER A 89 -2.93 1.64 6.88
C SER A 89 -2.20 1.02 5.68
N ILE A 90 -2.83 0.11 4.95
CA ILE A 90 -2.23 -0.53 3.76
C ILE A 90 -2.14 0.48 2.63
N ALA A 91 -3.25 1.15 2.30
CA ALA A 91 -3.29 2.14 1.24
C ALA A 91 -2.37 3.32 1.58
N ALA A 92 -2.43 3.84 2.82
CA ALA A 92 -1.54 4.89 3.29
C ALA A 92 -0.05 4.51 3.13
N GLY A 93 0.32 3.26 3.46
CA GLY A 93 1.70 2.77 3.30
C GLY A 93 2.15 2.68 1.84
N VAL A 94 1.25 2.28 0.93
CA VAL A 94 1.57 2.14 -0.50
C VAL A 94 1.60 3.50 -1.20
N LEU A 95 0.75 4.45 -0.79
CA LEU A 95 0.68 5.81 -1.34
C LEU A 95 1.92 6.66 -1.03
N ILE A 96 2.91 6.15 -0.29
CA ILE A 96 4.25 6.76 -0.20
C ILE A 96 4.94 6.74 -1.58
N ASP A 97 4.68 5.71 -2.39
CA ASP A 97 5.19 5.57 -3.75
C ASP A 97 4.43 6.49 -4.73
N PRO A 98 5.11 7.40 -5.46
CA PRO A 98 4.48 8.21 -6.50
C PRO A 98 3.71 7.41 -7.56
N LEU A 99 4.15 6.21 -7.94
CA LEU A 99 3.44 5.39 -8.94
C LEU A 99 2.07 4.96 -8.42
N ALA A 100 1.97 4.62 -7.13
CA ALA A 100 0.71 4.30 -6.50
C ALA A 100 -0.25 5.50 -6.48
N ARG A 101 0.29 6.70 -6.23
CA ARG A 101 -0.50 7.95 -6.28
C ARG A 101 -0.99 8.26 -7.69
N ALA A 102 -0.19 8.01 -8.73
CA ALA A 102 -0.62 8.15 -10.12
C ALA A 102 -1.76 7.18 -10.47
N VAL A 103 -1.64 5.90 -10.08
CA VAL A 103 -2.70 4.90 -10.29
C VAL A 103 -3.97 5.29 -9.52
N TYR A 104 -3.84 5.72 -8.26
CA TYR A 104 -4.97 6.18 -7.47
C TYR A 104 -5.71 7.32 -8.18
N ALA A 105 -4.99 8.38 -8.53
CA ALA A 105 -5.58 9.56 -9.18
C ALA A 105 -6.26 9.21 -10.51
N TYR A 106 -5.67 8.32 -11.31
CA TYR A 106 -6.27 7.85 -12.55
C TYR A 106 -7.56 7.07 -12.32
N VAL A 107 -7.55 6.10 -11.40
CA VAL A 107 -8.72 5.24 -11.13
C VAL A 107 -9.87 6.05 -10.53
N THR A 108 -9.58 7.08 -9.75
CA THR A 108 -10.61 7.93 -9.10
C THR A 108 -10.98 9.17 -9.91
N SER A 109 -10.36 9.45 -11.07
CA SER A 109 -10.55 10.73 -11.77
C SER A 109 -11.98 10.97 -12.26
N GLY A 110 -12.76 9.91 -12.43
CA GLY A 110 -14.17 9.99 -12.83
C GLY A 110 -15.16 9.84 -11.68
N VAL A 111 -14.68 9.80 -10.44
CA VAL A 111 -15.52 9.65 -9.25
C VAL A 111 -15.74 11.02 -8.62
N ASP A 112 -16.93 11.56 -8.83
CA ASP A 112 -17.42 12.75 -8.14
C ASP A 112 -18.51 12.32 -7.15
N VAL A 113 -18.34 12.63 -5.88
CA VAL A 113 -19.28 12.27 -4.81
C VAL A 113 -19.89 13.57 -4.28
N GLU A 114 -21.14 13.82 -4.65
CA GLU A 114 -21.88 14.94 -4.10
C GLU A 114 -22.07 14.75 -2.58
N PRO A 115 -21.94 15.80 -1.76
CA PRO A 115 -22.12 15.69 -0.31
C PRO A 115 -23.46 15.08 0.11
N ALA A 116 -24.51 15.28 -0.68
CA ALA A 116 -25.84 14.70 -0.44
C ALA A 116 -25.93 13.19 -0.69
N ALA A 117 -24.94 12.60 -1.37
CA ALA A 117 -24.88 11.17 -1.68
C ALA A 117 -24.23 10.34 -0.55
N VAL A 118 -23.55 10.99 0.40
CA VAL A 118 -22.98 10.33 1.58
C VAL A 118 -24.03 10.35 2.69
N ALA A 119 -24.65 9.20 2.97
CA ALA A 119 -25.58 9.05 4.09
C ALA A 119 -24.81 8.82 5.40
N ASP A 120 -25.27 9.45 6.49
CA ASP A 120 -24.76 9.26 7.86
C ASP A 120 -25.08 7.87 8.44
#